data_AF-A0A0V1L2S6-F1
#
_entry.id   AF-A0A0V1L2S6-F1
#
_cell.length_a   1.000
_cell.length_b   1.000
_cell.length_c   1.000
_cell.angle_alpha   90.00
_cell.angle_beta   90.00
_cell.angle_gamma   90.00
#
_symmetry.space_group_name_H-M   'P 1'
#
loop_
_entity.id
_entity.type
_entity.pdbx_description
1 polymer ?
#
loop_
_entity_poly.entity_id
_entity_poly.type
_entity_poly.pdbx_seq_one_letter_code
_entity_poly.pdbx_strand_id
1 'polypeptide(L)'
;MVPLGLNYIRIRAHCSFIGRCLRYFIRPCSKDKEGCGGAIWTNLDVTTVIKRYDRIKSCQTGKGRDVWPPGKAIPITAQSSPAAANPGTSASRHILVFATGYNIRLLAASRTWGMDGTFKIVPQWYQQLFTIHAFAAAKLVPAVCCLCTDKDIGTYGFKFQALISRAAALEVGFNPDTNMCDFETALIPAIRGYFPNTRVQGCYFHFCKAVHRKVGELGLKTRHPQHEETRRKIRMLLATAFLPVPHVNKGVSLLEAGTMGTLAALFQYFRQEWMTDERLPLWNVHNLLIAEQGVMHTLRQQVLSGNVNVGDLRPFNKVYAQKQRQVARYTGEYTNGRRTLEQFLEALMYITPEPI
;
A
#
# COMPACT_ATOMS: atom_id res chain seq x y z
N MET A 1 22.81 17.30 21.50
CA MET A 1 21.45 17.18 20.92
C MET A 1 20.68 16.20 21.81
N VAL A 2 19.66 16.66 22.53
CA VAL A 2 19.01 15.91 23.62
C VAL A 2 18.14 14.78 23.04
N PRO A 3 18.24 13.52 23.51
CA PRO A 3 17.41 12.43 23.01
C PRO A 3 16.00 12.54 23.60
N LEU A 4 14.99 12.71 22.75
CA LEU A 4 13.59 12.57 23.14
C LEU A 4 13.33 11.11 23.50
N GLY A 5 13.22 10.83 24.80
CA GLY A 5 12.89 9.51 25.33
C GLY A 5 11.50 9.06 24.90
N LEU A 6 11.43 8.10 23.99
CA LEU A 6 10.21 7.34 23.73
C LEU A 6 10.10 6.23 24.80
N ASN A 7 9.10 6.35 25.67
CA ASN A 7 8.79 5.32 26.67
C ASN A 7 8.35 4.01 25.97
N TYR A 8 9.20 2.98 25.99
CA TYR A 8 8.86 1.64 25.50
C TYR A 8 8.06 0.89 26.56
N ILE A 9 6.74 0.74 26.39
CA ILE A 9 5.95 -0.18 27.21
C ILE A 9 6.02 -1.57 26.58
N ARG A 10 6.78 -2.48 27.20
CA ARG A 10 6.81 -3.91 26.83
C ARG A 10 5.52 -4.58 27.32
N ILE A 11 4.46 -4.56 26.51
CA ILE A 11 3.21 -5.25 26.86
C ILE A 11 3.46 -6.76 26.72
N ARG A 12 3.41 -7.50 27.84
CA ARG A 12 3.25 -8.95 27.81
C ARG A 12 1.88 -9.25 27.20
N ALA A 13 1.85 -9.64 25.93
CA ALA A 13 0.68 -10.27 25.35
C ALA A 13 0.47 -11.61 26.04
N HIS A 14 -0.57 -11.72 26.88
CA HIS A 14 -0.98 -13.01 27.41
C HIS A 14 -1.88 -13.69 26.39
N CYS A 15 -1.47 -14.87 25.94
CA CYS A 15 -2.30 -15.73 25.12
C CYS A 15 -3.04 -16.66 26.08
N SER A 16 -4.36 -16.51 26.21
CA SER A 16 -5.19 -17.45 26.95
C SER A 16 -6.23 -18.07 26.00
N PHE A 17 -6.27 -19.40 26.01
CA PHE A 17 -7.35 -20.15 25.37
C PHE A 17 -8.61 -20.00 26.23
N ILE A 18 -9.65 -19.38 25.69
CA ILE A 18 -11.01 -19.53 26.22
C ILE A 18 -11.78 -20.31 25.15
N GLY A 19 -11.87 -21.63 25.34
CA GLY A 19 -12.37 -22.57 24.33
C GLY A 19 -11.41 -22.77 23.13
N ARG A 20 -11.94 -23.05 21.93
CA ARG A 20 -11.15 -23.29 20.68
C ARG A 20 -10.76 -22.02 19.91
N CYS A 21 -10.95 -20.82 20.48
CA CYS A 21 -10.65 -19.54 19.84
C CYS A 21 -9.49 -18.83 20.55
N LEU A 22 -8.51 -18.38 19.76
CA LEU A 22 -7.44 -17.53 20.25
C LEU A 22 -7.93 -16.07 20.30
N ARG A 23 -8.16 -15.52 21.49
CA ARG A 23 -8.38 -14.07 21.65
C ARG A 23 -7.05 -13.42 22.02
N TYR A 24 -6.61 -12.45 21.22
CA TYR A 24 -5.53 -11.56 21.63
C TYR A 24 -6.12 -10.50 22.56
N PHE A 25 -5.90 -10.66 23.86
CA PHE A 25 -6.18 -9.62 24.83
C PHE A 25 -4.97 -8.69 24.91
N ILE A 26 -4.99 -7.62 24.13
CA ILE A 26 -4.16 -6.45 24.42
C ILE A 26 -4.86 -5.78 25.60
N ARG A 27 -4.31 -5.89 26.82
CA ARG A 27 -4.81 -5.07 27.93
C ARG A 27 -4.71 -3.62 27.47
N PRO A 28 -5.82 -2.85 27.47
CA PRO A 28 -5.74 -1.42 27.25
C PRO A 28 -4.74 -0.83 28.24
N CYS A 29 -4.01 0.21 27.81
CA CYS A 29 -3.54 1.20 28.78
C CYS A 29 -4.69 1.50 29.76
N SER A 30 -4.35 1.66 31.04
CA SER A 30 -5.26 1.96 32.15
C SER A 30 -6.35 2.98 31.76
N LYS A 31 -7.47 2.99 32.51
CA LYS A 31 -8.61 3.91 32.33
C LYS A 31 -8.23 5.41 32.35
N ASP A 32 -7.00 5.72 32.74
CA ASP A 32 -6.47 7.07 32.83
C ASP A 32 -5.63 7.34 31.57
N LYS A 33 -6.30 7.89 30.55
CA LYS A 33 -5.74 8.17 29.21
C LYS A 33 -4.76 9.35 29.17
N GLU A 34 -4.17 9.73 30.29
CA GLU A 34 -3.11 10.73 30.34
C GLU A 34 -1.76 10.04 30.13
N GLY A 35 -1.25 10.09 28.90
CA GLY A 35 0.13 9.70 28.59
C GLY A 35 0.34 8.52 27.62
N CYS A 36 -0.71 7.81 27.18
CA CYS A 36 -0.57 6.72 26.19
C CYS A 36 -0.66 7.22 24.73
N GLY A 37 0.25 8.09 24.32
CA GLY A 37 0.51 8.39 22.90
C GLY A 37 1.65 7.50 22.40
N GLY A 38 1.44 6.67 21.37
CA GLY A 38 2.47 5.68 21.00
C GLY A 38 2.06 4.65 19.95
N ALA A 39 3.02 4.20 19.16
CA ALA A 39 2.87 2.99 18.35
C ALA A 39 3.12 1.77 19.25
N ILE A 40 2.15 0.87 19.36
CA ILE A 40 2.26 -0.34 20.17
C ILE A 40 2.86 -1.44 19.30
N TRP A 41 3.99 -2.01 19.72
CA TRP A 41 4.68 -3.06 18.98
C TRP A 41 4.33 -4.45 19.50
N THR A 42 4.08 -5.36 18.57
CA THR A 42 4.00 -6.80 18.86
C THR A 42 5.18 -7.51 18.20
N ASN A 43 5.73 -8.53 18.86
CA ASN A 43 6.72 -9.43 18.26
C ASN A 43 6.03 -10.63 17.58
N LEU A 44 4.84 -10.42 17.01
CA LEU A 44 4.08 -11.46 16.34
C LEU A 44 4.51 -11.55 14.88
N ASP A 45 4.58 -12.78 14.40
CA ASP A 45 4.79 -13.06 12.99
C ASP A 45 3.61 -12.50 12.15
N VAL A 46 3.95 -11.66 11.18
CA VAL A 46 2.97 -10.93 10.35
C VAL A 46 2.12 -11.88 9.52
N THR A 47 2.70 -12.99 9.07
CA THR A 47 2.01 -14.07 8.37
C THR A 47 0.89 -14.64 9.23
N THR A 48 1.12 -14.80 10.54
CA THR A 48 0.13 -15.30 11.50
C THR A 48 -1.02 -14.32 11.71
N VAL A 49 -0.76 -13.01 11.66
CA VAL A 49 -1.80 -11.96 11.76
C VAL A 49 -2.70 -12.00 10.52
N ILE A 50 -2.12 -12.12 9.32
CA ILE A 50 -2.86 -12.22 8.06
C ILE A 50 -3.69 -13.53 8.01
N LYS A 51 -3.12 -14.69 8.40
CA LYS A 51 -3.82 -15.99 8.40
C LYS A 51 -4.97 -16.09 9.39
N ARG A 52 -4.88 -15.41 10.54
CA ARG A 52 -5.88 -15.53 11.61
C ARG A 52 -7.05 -14.56 11.47
N TYR A 53 -7.00 -13.68 10.47
CA TYR A 53 -8.01 -12.64 10.30
C TYR A 53 -9.40 -13.20 9.95
N ASP A 54 -9.48 -14.32 9.21
CA ASP A 54 -10.74 -15.00 8.89
C ASP A 54 -11.48 -15.51 10.14
N ARG A 55 -10.76 -15.87 11.21
CA ARG A 55 -11.37 -16.35 12.47
C ARG A 55 -11.90 -15.23 13.37
N ILE A 56 -11.46 -13.98 13.16
CA ILE A 56 -11.98 -12.84 13.92
C ILE A 56 -13.39 -12.48 13.44
N LYS A 57 -13.69 -12.67 12.14
CA LYS A 57 -15.03 -12.44 11.58
C LYS A 57 -16.10 -13.43 12.07
N SER A 58 -15.72 -14.61 12.55
CA SER A 58 -16.66 -15.65 13.00
C SER A 58 -16.98 -15.64 14.50
N CYS A 59 -16.39 -14.74 15.29
CA CYS A 59 -16.72 -14.63 16.71
C CYS A 59 -18.04 -13.86 16.89
N GLN A 60 -19.16 -14.57 16.90
CA GLN A 60 -20.43 -14.04 17.39
C GLN A 60 -20.26 -13.57 18.84
N THR A 61 -20.83 -12.40 19.16
CA THR A 61 -20.89 -11.85 20.51
C THR A 61 -21.73 -12.76 21.41
N GLY A 62 -21.09 -13.75 22.02
CA GLY A 62 -21.71 -14.54 23.08
C GLY A 62 -22.05 -13.62 24.26
N LYS A 63 -23.34 -13.50 24.55
CA LYS A 63 -23.85 -12.91 25.81
C LYS A 63 -23.37 -13.79 26.96
N GLY A 64 -22.29 -13.41 27.64
CA GLY A 64 -21.79 -14.08 28.83
C GLY A 64 -21.15 -13.05 29.76
N ARG A 65 -21.80 -12.82 30.91
CA ARG A 65 -21.28 -12.03 32.02
C ARG A 65 -20.23 -12.85 32.74
N ASP A 66 -18.95 -12.60 32.51
CA ASP A 66 -17.88 -13.18 33.34
C ASP A 66 -17.02 -12.05 33.93
N VAL A 67 -17.16 -11.88 35.24
CA VAL A 67 -16.34 -11.03 36.12
C VAL A 67 -15.01 -11.76 36.40
N TRP A 68 -13.87 -11.04 36.41
CA TRP A 68 -12.56 -11.62 36.79
C TRP A 68 -11.97 -10.91 38.02
N PRO A 69 -11.22 -11.61 38.92
CA PRO A 69 -10.80 -11.08 40.22
C PRO A 69 -9.56 -10.17 40.15
N PRO A 70 -9.28 -9.39 41.21
CA PRO A 70 -8.19 -8.41 41.22
C PRO A 70 -6.82 -9.08 41.43
N GLY A 71 -5.90 -8.88 40.49
CA GLY A 71 -4.51 -9.34 40.56
C GLY A 71 -3.52 -8.18 40.72
N LYS A 72 -2.77 -8.22 41.83
CA LYS A 72 -1.84 -7.24 42.44
C LYS A 72 -0.98 -6.38 41.50
N ALA A 73 -0.89 -5.09 41.82
CA ALA A 73 0.01 -4.09 41.23
C ALA A 73 1.39 -4.10 41.91
N ILE A 74 2.44 -3.74 41.16
CA ILE A 74 3.80 -3.44 41.66
C ILE A 74 4.06 -1.96 41.34
N PRO A 75 4.47 -1.10 42.29
CA PRO A 75 4.67 0.31 42.03
C PRO A 75 6.06 0.59 41.45
N ILE A 76 6.15 1.49 40.48
CA ILE A 76 7.42 2.16 40.11
C ILE A 76 7.15 3.66 40.11
N THR A 77 7.87 4.38 40.95
CA THR A 77 7.88 5.83 41.13
C THR A 77 8.48 6.54 39.90
N ALA A 78 7.81 7.57 39.41
CA ALA A 78 8.32 8.46 38.37
C ALA A 78 8.84 9.76 39.02
N GLN A 79 10.10 10.13 38.76
CA GLN A 79 10.60 11.48 39.01
C GLN A 79 10.33 12.33 37.77
N SER A 80 9.66 13.46 37.97
CA SER A 80 9.32 14.43 36.92
C SER A 80 10.39 15.53 36.82
N SER A 81 10.59 16.06 35.62
CA SER A 81 10.98 17.46 35.43
C SER A 81 10.38 18.01 34.13
N PRO A 82 10.03 19.31 34.08
CA PRO A 82 9.08 19.84 33.11
C PRO A 82 9.77 20.57 31.97
N ALA A 83 9.25 20.46 30.75
CA ALA A 83 9.50 21.48 29.72
C ALA A 83 8.38 21.55 28.68
N ALA A 84 7.75 22.72 28.68
CA ALA A 84 7.15 23.48 27.58
C ALA A 84 6.03 22.84 26.73
N ALA A 85 4.83 23.39 26.94
CA ALA A 85 3.64 23.21 26.11
C ALA A 85 3.84 23.77 24.70
N ASN A 86 3.31 23.06 23.69
CA ASN A 86 2.92 23.64 22.40
C ASN A 86 1.46 23.24 22.08
N PRO A 87 0.64 24.15 21.54
CA PRO A 87 -0.80 23.98 21.45
C PRO A 87 -1.18 23.30 20.12
N GLY A 88 -1.84 22.15 20.23
CA GLY A 88 -2.33 21.37 19.09
C GLY A 88 -2.78 19.99 19.55
N THR A 89 -3.92 19.95 20.22
CA THR A 89 -4.71 18.79 20.65
C THR A 89 -4.20 17.41 20.17
N SER A 90 -3.45 16.74 21.07
CA SER A 90 -3.06 15.34 20.95
C SER A 90 -4.30 14.43 21.08
N ALA A 91 -5.05 14.27 19.98
CA ALA A 91 -5.89 13.09 19.84
C ALA A 91 -4.98 11.87 19.87
N SER A 92 -5.14 10.99 20.87
CA SER A 92 -4.34 9.78 21.04
C SER A 92 -4.46 8.90 19.81
N ARG A 93 -3.49 8.99 18.88
CA ARG A 93 -3.42 8.13 17.70
C ARG A 93 -2.98 6.74 18.15
N HIS A 94 -3.92 5.78 18.12
CA HIS A 94 -3.64 4.40 18.46
C HIS A 94 -3.24 3.64 17.19
N ILE A 95 -1.94 3.31 17.10
CA ILE A 95 -1.42 2.47 16.03
C ILE A 95 -0.86 1.20 16.64
N LEU A 96 -1.36 0.06 16.17
CA LEU A 96 -0.84 -1.25 16.54
C LEU A 96 0.01 -1.79 15.39
N VAL A 97 1.30 -2.00 15.65
CA VAL A 97 2.29 -2.46 14.67
C VAL A 97 2.67 -3.91 14.95
N PHE A 98 2.56 -4.73 13.92
CA PHE A 98 2.95 -6.13 13.91
C PHE A 98 4.19 -6.28 13.04
N ALA A 99 5.33 -6.59 13.67
CA ALA A 99 6.57 -6.97 13.01
C ALA A 99 7.55 -7.58 14.01
N THR A 100 8.24 -8.65 13.61
CA THR A 100 9.38 -9.18 14.37
C THR A 100 10.66 -8.42 14.02
N GLY A 101 11.71 -8.58 14.83
CA GLY A 101 13.04 -8.05 14.49
C GLY A 101 13.57 -8.57 13.15
N TYR A 102 13.27 -9.83 12.81
CA TYR A 102 13.59 -10.41 11.50
C TYR A 102 12.87 -9.67 10.37
N ASN A 103 11.59 -9.35 10.53
CA ASN A 103 10.85 -8.61 9.50
C ASN A 103 11.42 -7.20 9.26
N ILE A 104 11.86 -6.52 10.33
CA ILE A 104 12.48 -5.20 10.22
C ILE A 104 13.83 -5.29 9.49
N ARG A 105 14.67 -6.28 9.79
CA ARG A 105 15.93 -6.51 9.07
C ARG A 105 15.69 -6.89 7.60
N LEU A 106 14.68 -7.71 7.32
CA LEU A 106 14.27 -8.05 5.95
C LEU A 106 13.85 -6.80 5.17
N LEU A 107 13.07 -5.92 5.79
CA LEU A 107 12.63 -4.67 5.18
C LEU A 107 13.82 -3.73 4.92
N ALA A 108 14.76 -3.64 5.87
CA ALA A 108 16.00 -2.88 5.71
C ALA A 108 16.91 -3.39 4.58
N ALA A 109 16.96 -4.71 4.36
CA ALA A 109 17.71 -5.31 3.26
C ALA A 109 17.01 -5.17 1.90
N SER A 110 15.72 -4.83 1.87
CA SER A 110 14.92 -4.72 0.65
C SER A 110 15.05 -3.33 0.03
N ARG A 111 15.46 -3.27 -1.24
CA ARG A 111 15.54 -2.02 -2.01
C ARG A 111 14.19 -1.52 -2.52
N THR A 112 13.24 -2.44 -2.73
CA THR A 112 11.89 -2.10 -3.21
C THR A 112 10.87 -2.50 -2.17
N TRP A 113 10.02 -1.57 -1.75
CA TRP A 113 8.92 -1.85 -0.82
C TRP A 113 7.58 -1.70 -1.54
N GLY A 114 6.64 -2.60 -1.24
CA GLY A 114 5.25 -2.47 -1.63
C GLY A 114 4.40 -2.07 -0.42
N MET A 115 3.56 -1.05 -0.56
CA MET A 115 2.69 -0.54 0.50
C MET A 115 1.24 -0.52 0.03
N ASP A 116 0.34 -1.10 0.81
CA ASP A 116 -1.11 -1.09 0.50
C ASP A 116 -1.93 -0.90 1.77
N GLY A 117 -2.99 -0.09 1.64
CA GLY A 117 -4.01 0.10 2.65
C GLY A 117 -5.30 -0.63 2.25
N THR A 118 -5.81 -1.51 3.12
CA THR A 118 -7.14 -2.09 2.95
C THR A 118 -8.13 -1.54 3.98
N PHE A 119 -9.34 -1.24 3.49
CA PHE A 119 -10.41 -0.60 4.25
C PHE A 119 -11.58 -1.55 4.53
N LYS A 120 -11.67 -2.68 3.80
CA LYS A 120 -12.82 -3.60 3.88
C LYS A 120 -12.69 -4.67 4.97
N ILE A 121 -11.51 -4.77 5.57
CA ILE A 121 -11.11 -5.89 6.45
C ILE A 121 -10.39 -5.30 7.68
N VAL A 122 -11.10 -4.46 8.45
CA VAL A 122 -10.55 -3.81 9.65
C VAL A 122 -11.53 -4.04 10.81
N PRO A 123 -11.09 -4.30 12.06
CA PRO A 123 -12.03 -4.46 13.18
C PRO A 123 -12.75 -3.13 13.39
N GLN A 124 -13.95 -3.15 13.98
CA GLN A 124 -14.83 -1.98 14.10
C GLN A 124 -14.16 -0.71 14.70
N TRP A 125 -13.09 -0.88 15.46
CA TRP A 125 -12.34 0.20 16.12
C TRP A 125 -11.22 0.83 15.28
N TYR A 126 -10.88 0.25 14.13
CA TYR A 126 -9.80 0.70 13.25
C TYR A 126 -10.36 1.02 11.86
N GLN A 127 -9.83 2.06 11.23
CA GLN A 127 -10.27 2.52 9.92
C GLN A 127 -9.47 1.92 8.77
N GLN A 128 -8.22 1.50 9.03
CA GLN A 128 -7.33 0.99 7.99
C GLN A 128 -6.42 -0.11 8.52
N LEU A 129 -6.26 -1.18 7.73
CA LEU A 129 -5.12 -2.09 7.82
C LEU A 129 -4.12 -1.67 6.75
N PHE A 130 -2.96 -1.19 7.18
CA PHE A 130 -1.86 -0.79 6.31
C PHE A 130 -0.76 -1.85 6.35
N THR A 131 -0.21 -2.20 5.19
CA THR A 131 0.79 -3.27 5.08
C THR A 131 2.01 -2.78 4.32
N ILE A 132 3.21 -3.20 4.76
CA ILE A 132 4.49 -2.97 4.07
C ILE A 132 5.12 -4.33 3.79
N HIS A 133 5.47 -4.53 2.53
CA HIS A 133 6.01 -5.77 2.02
C HIS A 133 7.41 -5.55 1.46
N ALA A 134 8.30 -6.49 1.78
CA ALA A 134 9.65 -6.56 1.24
C ALA A 134 9.68 -7.50 0.02
N PHE A 135 10.50 -7.16 -0.97
CA PHE A 135 10.75 -8.03 -2.11
C PHE A 135 12.02 -8.86 -1.84
N ALA A 136 11.87 -10.18 -1.71
CA ALA A 136 12.98 -11.08 -1.38
C ALA A 136 12.87 -12.40 -2.15
N ALA A 137 13.95 -12.80 -2.83
CA ALA A 137 14.04 -14.05 -3.59
C ALA A 137 12.85 -14.29 -4.54
N ALA A 138 12.44 -13.25 -5.27
CA ALA A 138 11.29 -13.28 -6.16
C ALA A 138 9.97 -13.64 -5.45
N LYS A 139 9.85 -13.32 -4.15
CA LYS A 139 8.61 -13.40 -3.36
C LYS A 139 8.31 -12.04 -2.76
N LEU A 140 7.02 -11.76 -2.65
CA LEU A 140 6.54 -10.63 -1.85
C LEU A 140 6.25 -11.12 -0.44
N VAL A 141 7.00 -10.61 0.53
CA VAL A 141 6.88 -11.02 1.93
C VAL A 141 6.29 -9.88 2.75
N PRO A 142 5.11 -10.07 3.39
CA PRO A 142 4.60 -9.12 4.37
C PRO A 142 5.61 -8.95 5.50
N ALA A 143 6.12 -7.73 5.68
CA ALA A 143 7.11 -7.41 6.69
C ALA A 143 6.50 -6.63 7.87
N VAL A 144 5.51 -5.77 7.59
CA VAL A 144 4.86 -4.95 8.61
C VAL A 144 3.37 -4.88 8.35
N CYS A 145 2.56 -5.05 9.38
CA CYS A 145 1.15 -4.70 9.37
C CYS A 145 0.85 -3.66 10.45
N CYS A 146 0.07 -2.64 10.12
CA CYS A 146 -0.37 -1.60 11.03
C CYS A 146 -1.90 -1.53 11.04
N LEU A 147 -2.51 -1.66 12.21
CA LEU A 147 -3.91 -1.31 12.40
C LEU A 147 -3.98 0.15 12.86
N CYS A 148 -4.73 0.97 12.11
CA CYS A 148 -4.74 2.42 12.26
C CYS A 148 -6.16 2.93 12.50
N THR A 149 -6.31 3.90 13.39
CA THR A 149 -7.57 4.59 13.66
C THR A 149 -7.85 5.75 12.69
N ASP A 150 -6.88 6.12 11.87
CA ASP A 150 -6.93 7.23 10.91
C ASP A 150 -5.98 6.93 9.73
N LYS A 151 -5.99 7.80 8.70
CA LYS A 151 -5.21 7.71 7.45
C LYS A 151 -4.73 9.08 6.96
N ASP A 152 -4.69 10.09 7.83
CA ASP A 152 -4.10 11.39 7.51
C ASP A 152 -2.57 11.32 7.35
N ILE A 153 -1.96 12.39 6.82
CA ILE A 153 -0.50 12.49 6.63
C ILE A 153 0.23 12.28 7.96
N GLY A 154 -0.29 12.83 9.06
CA GLY A 154 0.27 12.67 10.40
C GLY A 154 0.30 11.22 10.87
N THR A 155 -0.71 10.42 10.52
CA THR A 155 -0.80 9.00 10.88
C THR A 155 0.21 8.17 10.09
N TYR A 156 0.44 8.47 8.81
CA TYR A 156 1.55 7.87 8.06
C TYR A 156 2.90 8.28 8.60
N GLY A 157 3.09 9.57 8.92
CA GLY A 157 4.33 10.03 9.53
C GLY A 157 4.63 9.31 10.83
N PHE A 158 3.62 9.14 11.70
CA PHE A 158 3.77 8.41 12.95
C PHE A 158 4.14 6.92 12.73
N LYS A 159 3.54 6.26 11.73
CA LYS A 159 3.92 4.89 11.32
C LYS A 159 5.39 4.81 10.91
N PHE A 160 5.84 5.72 10.04
CA PHE A 160 7.20 5.73 9.54
C PHE A 160 8.22 6.09 10.62
N GLN A 161 7.91 7.05 11.48
CA GLN A 161 8.74 7.38 12.63
C GLN A 161 8.91 6.18 13.57
N ALA A 162 7.81 5.49 13.90
CA ALA A 162 7.87 4.30 14.74
C ALA A 162 8.77 3.21 14.11
N LEU A 163 8.63 2.99 12.81
CA LEU A 163 9.43 2.04 12.05
C LEU A 163 10.92 2.40 12.08
N ILE A 164 11.27 3.66 11.82
CA ILE A 164 12.66 4.15 11.86
C ILE A 164 13.25 3.97 13.26
N SER A 165 12.51 4.35 14.32
CA SER A 165 12.95 4.15 15.70
C SER A 165 13.17 2.67 16.03
N ARG A 166 12.31 1.77 15.50
CA ARG A 166 12.47 0.33 15.68
C ARG A 166 13.67 -0.23 14.94
N ALA A 167 13.95 0.27 13.74
CA ALA A 167 15.13 -0.09 12.96
C ALA A 167 16.42 0.34 13.66
N ALA A 168 16.46 1.59 14.15
CA ALA A 168 17.59 2.12 14.92
C ALA A 168 17.88 1.27 16.18
N ALA A 169 16.85 0.86 16.92
CA ALA A 169 16.99 -0.02 18.08
C ALA A 169 17.48 -1.45 17.73
N LEU A 170 17.47 -1.83 16.45
CA LEU A 170 18.03 -3.08 15.93
C LEU A 170 19.35 -2.86 15.19
N GLU A 171 19.89 -1.64 15.24
CA GLU A 171 21.12 -1.22 14.57
C GLU A 171 21.06 -1.44 13.06
N VAL A 172 19.89 -1.18 12.46
CA VAL A 172 19.70 -1.18 11.00
C VAL A 172 19.08 0.14 10.55
N GLY A 173 19.42 0.55 9.33
CA GLY A 173 18.83 1.71 8.67
C GLY A 173 17.88 1.29 7.55
N PHE A 174 16.90 2.14 7.25
CA PHE A 174 16.07 2.01 6.06
C PHE A 174 16.56 2.96 4.98
N ASN A 175 16.79 2.42 3.79
CA ASN A 175 17.12 3.21 2.60
C ASN A 175 16.60 2.52 1.34
N PRO A 176 15.27 2.41 1.16
CA PRO A 176 14.72 1.81 -0.05
C PRO A 176 15.00 2.70 -1.28
N ASP A 177 15.36 2.06 -2.39
CA ASP A 177 15.52 2.72 -3.70
C ASP A 177 14.15 3.12 -4.25
N THR A 178 13.12 2.28 -4.05
CA THR A 178 11.76 2.51 -4.56
C THR A 178 10.67 2.08 -3.59
N ASN A 179 9.69 2.96 -3.37
CA ASN A 179 8.47 2.64 -2.63
C ASN A 179 7.28 2.66 -3.59
N MET A 180 6.66 1.50 -3.76
CA MET A 180 5.46 1.33 -4.57
C MET A 180 4.22 1.40 -3.71
N CYS A 181 3.29 2.29 -4.04
CA CYS A 181 2.06 2.47 -3.28
C CYS A 181 0.85 2.72 -4.18
N ASP A 182 -0.33 2.79 -3.59
CA ASP A 182 -1.50 3.38 -4.25
C ASP A 182 -1.38 4.91 -4.32
N PHE A 183 -2.37 5.55 -4.95
CA PHE A 183 -2.39 7.01 -5.15
C PHE A 183 -3.06 7.73 -3.98
N GLU A 184 -2.89 7.22 -2.75
CA GLU A 184 -3.49 7.86 -1.57
C GLU A 184 -2.82 9.21 -1.28
N THR A 185 -3.62 10.27 -1.25
CA THR A 185 -3.16 11.67 -1.11
C THR A 185 -2.29 11.90 0.12
N ALA A 186 -2.51 11.14 1.21
CA ALA A 186 -1.75 11.28 2.44
C ALA A 186 -0.46 10.44 2.48
N LEU A 187 -0.41 9.32 1.74
CA LEU A 187 0.69 8.37 1.80
C LEU A 187 1.92 8.89 1.04
N ILE A 188 1.74 9.42 -0.17
CA ILE A 188 2.85 9.88 -1.02
C ILE A 188 3.65 11.02 -0.34
N PRO A 189 3.03 12.09 0.18
CA PRO A 189 3.75 13.14 0.90
C PRO A 189 4.46 12.61 2.15
N ALA A 190 3.84 11.68 2.88
CA ALA A 190 4.46 11.07 4.05
C ALA A 190 5.69 10.22 3.69
N ILE A 191 5.65 9.44 2.60
CA ILE A 191 6.84 8.72 2.12
C ILE A 191 7.95 9.70 1.77
N ARG A 192 7.65 10.75 0.99
CA ARG A 192 8.64 11.76 0.59
C ARG A 192 9.27 12.48 1.78
N GLY A 193 8.50 12.73 2.84
CA GLY A 193 8.99 13.39 4.05
C GLY A 193 9.93 12.52 4.89
N TYR A 194 9.68 11.21 4.98
CA TYR A 194 10.45 10.30 5.84
C TYR A 194 11.54 9.52 5.09
N PHE A 195 11.42 9.38 3.76
CA PHE A 195 12.37 8.69 2.89
C PHE A 195 12.67 9.54 1.65
N PRO A 196 13.37 10.69 1.80
CA PRO A 196 13.54 11.68 0.73
C PRO A 196 14.35 11.19 -0.46
N ASN A 197 15.24 10.21 -0.25
CA ASN A 197 16.06 9.62 -1.31
C ASN A 197 15.33 8.51 -2.08
N THR A 198 14.14 8.11 -1.63
CA THR A 198 13.39 7.02 -2.23
C THR A 198 12.54 7.53 -3.38
N ARG A 199 12.57 6.80 -4.50
CA ARG A 199 11.62 7.03 -5.60
C ARG A 199 10.24 6.51 -5.21
N VAL A 200 9.26 7.40 -5.13
CA VAL A 200 7.85 7.00 -4.94
C VAL A 200 7.25 6.65 -6.29
N GLN A 201 6.72 5.43 -6.42
CA GLN A 201 6.08 4.92 -7.62
C GLN A 201 4.63 4.56 -7.34
N GLY A 202 3.71 5.14 -8.11
CA GLY A 202 2.33 4.72 -8.14
C GLY A 202 2.18 3.36 -8.80
N CYS A 203 1.36 2.50 -8.20
CA CYS A 203 1.07 1.17 -8.71
C CYS A 203 0.27 1.21 -10.02
N TYR A 204 0.81 0.60 -11.08
CA TYR A 204 0.15 0.52 -12.39
C TYR A 204 -1.23 -0.15 -12.35
N PHE A 205 -1.39 -1.18 -11.52
CA PHE A 205 -2.68 -1.85 -11.35
C PHE A 205 -3.73 -0.92 -10.70
N HIS A 206 -3.33 -0.11 -9.73
CA HIS A 206 -4.21 0.88 -9.11
C HIS A 206 -4.57 2.01 -10.07
N PHE A 207 -3.63 2.45 -10.90
CA PHE A 207 -3.87 3.40 -11.98
C PHE A 207 -4.92 2.86 -12.97
N CYS A 208 -4.70 1.65 -13.51
CA CYS A 208 -5.65 1.02 -14.44
C CYS A 208 -7.04 0.88 -13.82
N LYS A 209 -7.11 0.45 -12.54
CA LYS A 209 -8.36 0.33 -11.80
C LYS A 209 -9.09 1.67 -11.68
N ALA A 210 -8.37 2.76 -11.40
CA ALA A 210 -8.96 4.09 -11.27
C ALA A 210 -9.54 4.59 -12.60
N VAL A 211 -8.80 4.42 -13.70
CA VAL A 211 -9.30 4.75 -15.05
C VAL A 211 -10.52 3.89 -15.41
N HIS A 212 -10.48 2.57 -15.17
CA HIS A 212 -11.63 1.69 -15.40
C HIS A 212 -12.85 2.00 -14.54
N ARG A 213 -12.64 2.51 -13.32
CA ARG A 213 -13.74 3.02 -12.49
C ARG A 213 -14.41 4.21 -13.19
N LYS A 214 -13.63 5.18 -13.67
CA LYS A 214 -14.16 6.33 -14.40
C LYS A 214 -14.87 5.93 -15.70
N VAL A 215 -14.31 4.97 -16.45
CA VAL A 215 -14.97 4.37 -17.63
C VAL A 215 -16.35 3.81 -17.24
N GLY A 216 -16.48 3.17 -16.08
CA GLY A 216 -17.77 2.69 -15.56
C GLY A 216 -18.74 3.81 -15.19
N GLU A 217 -18.26 4.84 -14.49
CA GLU A 217 -19.06 6.01 -14.11
C GLU A 217 -19.61 6.76 -15.33
N LEU A 218 -18.86 6.79 -16.43
CA LEU A 218 -19.26 7.42 -17.69
C LEU A 218 -20.12 6.51 -18.59
N GLY A 219 -20.49 5.32 -18.13
CA GLY A 219 -21.31 4.38 -18.92
C GLY A 219 -20.60 3.76 -20.13
N LEU A 220 -19.27 3.83 -20.20
CA LEU A 220 -18.46 3.33 -21.32
C LEU A 220 -18.18 1.81 -21.22
N LYS A 221 -18.69 1.13 -20.19
CA LYS A 221 -18.58 -0.33 -20.01
C LYS A 221 -19.65 -1.04 -20.85
N THR A 222 -19.29 -1.46 -22.05
CA THR A 222 -20.19 -2.18 -22.95
C THR A 222 -19.49 -3.37 -23.61
N ARG A 223 -20.23 -4.48 -23.75
CA ARG A 223 -19.77 -5.70 -24.44
C ARG A 223 -20.19 -5.74 -25.91
N HIS A 224 -20.94 -4.74 -26.38
CA HIS A 224 -21.43 -4.72 -27.76
C HIS A 224 -20.28 -4.55 -28.77
N PRO A 225 -20.28 -5.32 -29.89
CA PRO A 225 -19.27 -5.21 -30.93
C PRO A 225 -19.12 -3.80 -31.54
N GLN A 226 -20.21 -3.04 -31.63
CA GLN A 226 -20.24 -1.68 -32.18
C GLN A 226 -19.42 -0.65 -31.36
N HIS A 227 -18.94 -1.03 -30.17
CA HIS A 227 -18.09 -0.18 -29.32
C HIS A 227 -16.65 -0.70 -29.21
N GLU A 228 -16.20 -1.53 -30.16
CA GLU A 228 -14.83 -2.03 -30.21
C GLU A 228 -13.81 -0.89 -30.29
N GLU A 229 -14.07 0.15 -31.09
CA GLU A 229 -13.17 1.31 -31.21
C GLU A 229 -13.01 2.04 -29.87
N THR A 230 -14.10 2.25 -29.13
CA THR A 230 -14.06 2.85 -27.79
C THR A 230 -13.21 2.02 -26.85
N ARG A 231 -13.38 0.69 -26.86
CA ARG A 231 -12.57 -0.23 -26.03
C ARG A 231 -11.09 -0.20 -26.42
N ARG A 232 -10.81 -0.15 -27.72
CA ARG A 232 -9.46 -0.03 -28.28
C ARG A 232 -8.79 1.25 -27.78
N LYS A 233 -9.45 2.41 -27.93
CA LYS A 233 -8.94 3.71 -27.44
C LYS A 233 -8.70 3.72 -25.93
N ILE A 234 -9.59 3.13 -25.13
CA ILE A 234 -9.41 3.01 -23.67
C ILE A 234 -8.18 2.15 -23.32
N ARG A 235 -7.96 1.02 -24.00
CA ARG A 235 -6.79 0.18 -23.75
C ARG A 235 -5.49 0.85 -24.19
N MET A 236 -5.52 1.56 -25.32
CA MET A 236 -4.38 2.38 -25.77
C MET A 236 -4.11 3.53 -24.79
N LEU A 237 -5.14 4.14 -24.20
CA LEU A 237 -4.98 5.16 -23.15
C LEU A 237 -4.23 4.60 -21.94
N LEU A 238 -4.56 3.38 -21.49
CA LEU A 238 -3.81 2.70 -20.41
C LEU A 238 -2.38 2.33 -20.81
N ALA A 239 -2.13 2.10 -22.10
CA ALA A 239 -0.80 1.82 -22.63
C ALA A 239 0.11 3.07 -22.67
N THR A 240 -0.44 4.28 -22.57
CA THR A 240 0.37 5.52 -22.50
C THR A 240 1.32 5.54 -21.30
N ALA A 241 1.07 4.73 -20.27
CA ALA A 241 1.96 4.58 -19.12
C ALA A 241 3.34 4.01 -19.50
N PHE A 242 3.47 3.36 -20.65
CA PHE A 242 4.73 2.81 -21.15
C PHE A 242 5.48 3.75 -22.10
N LEU A 243 4.88 4.89 -22.47
CA LEU A 243 5.54 5.88 -23.31
C LEU A 243 6.65 6.60 -22.51
N PRO A 244 7.74 7.01 -23.18
CA PRO A 244 8.62 8.04 -22.65
C PRO A 244 7.79 9.25 -22.22
N VAL A 245 8.04 9.78 -21.03
CA VAL A 245 7.29 10.90 -20.44
C VAL A 245 7.05 12.06 -21.43
N PRO A 246 8.05 12.53 -22.20
CA PRO A 246 7.85 13.61 -23.18
C PRO A 246 6.83 13.28 -24.29
N HIS A 247 6.59 12.00 -24.58
CA HIS A 247 5.69 11.55 -25.64
C HIS A 247 4.26 11.27 -25.14
N VAL A 248 4.03 11.26 -23.82
CA VAL A 248 2.71 10.94 -23.24
C VAL A 248 1.64 11.91 -23.74
N ASN A 249 1.91 13.23 -23.75
CA ASN A 249 0.94 14.21 -24.22
C ASN A 249 0.55 13.99 -25.69
N LYS A 250 1.55 13.75 -26.55
CA LYS A 250 1.32 13.42 -27.97
C LYS A 250 0.48 12.15 -28.13
N GLY A 251 0.76 11.12 -27.33
CA GLY A 251 -0.02 9.87 -27.31
C GLY A 251 -1.48 10.07 -26.92
N VAL A 252 -1.73 10.83 -25.85
CA VAL A 252 -3.10 11.12 -25.39
C VAL A 252 -3.85 11.98 -26.41
N SER A 253 -3.23 13.01 -26.96
CA SER A 253 -3.84 13.89 -27.98
C SER A 253 -4.21 13.12 -29.26
N LEU A 254 -3.37 12.16 -29.69
CA LEU A 254 -3.67 11.29 -30.82
C LEU A 254 -4.94 10.45 -30.59
N LEU A 255 -5.13 9.93 -29.37
CA LEU A 255 -6.29 9.10 -29.04
C LEU A 255 -7.58 9.91 -28.85
N GLU A 256 -7.45 11.12 -28.31
CA GLU A 256 -8.55 12.06 -28.07
C GLU A 256 -9.10 12.65 -29.37
N ALA A 257 -8.28 12.74 -30.42
CA ALA A 257 -8.69 13.26 -31.71
C ALA A 257 -9.93 12.54 -32.26
N GLY A 258 -10.90 13.33 -32.71
CA GLY A 258 -12.17 12.83 -33.26
C GLY A 258 -13.09 12.16 -32.23
N THR A 259 -12.81 12.25 -30.92
CA THR A 259 -13.72 11.73 -29.89
C THR A 259 -14.78 12.76 -29.51
N MET A 260 -15.99 12.28 -29.21
CA MET A 260 -17.13 13.09 -28.78
C MET A 260 -17.82 12.46 -27.57
N GLY A 261 -18.71 13.23 -26.92
CA GLY A 261 -19.57 12.74 -25.85
C GLY A 261 -18.80 12.21 -24.63
N THR A 262 -19.24 11.06 -24.10
CA THR A 262 -18.69 10.46 -22.88
C THR A 262 -17.23 10.03 -23.02
N LEU A 263 -16.76 9.70 -24.24
CA LEU A 263 -15.37 9.36 -24.48
C LEU A 263 -14.46 10.60 -24.39
N ALA A 264 -14.88 11.75 -24.93
CA ALA A 264 -14.16 13.01 -24.75
C ALA A 264 -14.08 13.42 -23.27
N ALA A 265 -15.17 13.23 -22.51
CA ALA A 265 -15.19 13.47 -21.06
C ALA A 265 -14.18 12.59 -20.30
N LEU A 266 -13.91 11.36 -20.76
CA LEU A 266 -12.87 10.50 -20.19
C LEU A 266 -11.46 11.09 -20.40
N PHE A 267 -11.16 11.59 -21.61
CA PHE A 267 -9.86 12.22 -21.90
C PHE A 267 -9.66 13.51 -21.12
N GLN A 268 -10.70 14.34 -21.00
CA GLN A 268 -10.66 15.54 -20.16
C GLN A 268 -10.35 15.20 -18.70
N TYR A 269 -11.05 14.21 -18.13
CA TYR A 269 -10.75 13.69 -16.79
C TYR A 269 -9.30 13.18 -16.70
N PHE A 270 -8.84 12.44 -17.71
CA PHE A 270 -7.51 11.86 -17.71
C PHE A 270 -6.43 12.95 -17.66
N ARG A 271 -6.58 14.01 -18.47
CA ARG A 271 -5.67 15.16 -18.46
C ARG A 271 -5.63 15.85 -17.10
N GLN A 272 -6.80 16.13 -16.52
CA GLN A 272 -6.92 16.85 -15.26
C GLN A 272 -6.38 16.04 -14.07
N GLU A 273 -6.70 14.74 -14.00
CA GLU A 273 -6.41 13.91 -12.83
C GLU A 273 -5.03 13.25 -12.89
N TRP A 274 -4.53 12.93 -14.10
CA TRP A 274 -3.34 12.10 -14.27
C TRP A 274 -2.18 12.82 -14.96
N MET A 275 -2.43 13.84 -15.78
CA MET A 275 -1.35 14.48 -16.56
C MET A 275 -0.76 15.75 -15.92
N THR A 276 -0.95 15.94 -14.61
CA THR A 276 -0.26 17.02 -13.88
C THR A 276 1.22 16.70 -13.69
N ASP A 277 2.06 17.72 -13.56
CA ASP A 277 3.52 17.54 -13.38
C ASP A 277 3.87 16.67 -12.17
N GLU A 278 3.06 16.76 -11.10
CA GLU A 278 3.27 15.98 -9.88
C GLU A 278 2.86 14.51 -10.03
N ARG A 279 1.82 14.22 -10.80
CA ARG A 279 1.23 12.88 -10.91
C ARG A 279 1.74 12.08 -12.10
N LEU A 280 2.05 12.74 -13.21
CA LEU A 280 2.49 12.05 -14.43
C LEU A 280 3.70 11.13 -14.20
N PRO A 281 4.75 11.55 -13.46
CA PRO A 281 5.87 10.67 -13.13
C PRO A 281 5.50 9.51 -12.20
N LEU A 282 4.41 9.61 -11.42
CA LEU A 282 4.02 8.59 -10.44
C LEU A 282 3.38 7.37 -11.09
N TRP A 283 2.54 7.53 -12.11
CA TRP A 283 1.86 6.38 -12.76
C TRP A 283 2.57 5.91 -14.03
N ASN A 284 3.47 6.73 -14.59
CA ASN A 284 4.28 6.31 -15.71
C ASN A 284 5.22 5.16 -15.29
N VAL A 285 5.23 4.11 -16.10
CA VAL A 285 5.99 2.88 -15.88
C VAL A 285 7.00 2.62 -17.00
N HIS A 286 7.32 3.65 -17.79
CA HIS A 286 8.38 3.56 -18.78
C HIS A 286 9.70 3.19 -18.10
N ASN A 287 10.39 2.18 -18.64
CA ASN A 287 11.60 1.58 -18.08
C ASN A 287 11.47 0.95 -16.68
N LEU A 288 10.24 0.72 -16.19
CA LEU A 288 10.03 -0.02 -14.96
C LEU A 288 9.76 -1.50 -15.21
N LEU A 289 10.09 -2.32 -14.21
CA LEU A 289 9.80 -3.74 -14.23
C LEU A 289 8.31 -3.96 -13.94
N ILE A 290 7.55 -4.38 -14.94
CA ILE A 290 6.13 -4.74 -14.82
C ILE A 290 5.96 -5.90 -13.83
N ALA A 291 6.96 -6.77 -13.70
CA ALA A 291 6.98 -7.80 -12.66
C ALA A 291 6.83 -7.21 -11.26
N GLU A 292 7.51 -6.10 -10.97
CA GLU A 292 7.37 -5.40 -9.68
C GLU A 292 5.98 -4.76 -9.54
N GLN A 293 5.39 -4.28 -10.62
CA GLN A 293 4.04 -3.69 -10.59
C GLN A 293 2.93 -4.74 -10.41
N GLY A 294 3.13 -5.93 -10.98
CA GLY A 294 2.19 -7.07 -10.87
C GLY A 294 2.07 -7.63 -9.45
N VAL A 295 3.09 -7.38 -8.62
CA VAL A 295 3.16 -7.78 -7.21
C VAL A 295 2.06 -7.13 -6.36
N MET A 296 1.67 -5.89 -6.66
CA MET A 296 0.62 -5.18 -5.93
C MET A 296 -0.76 -5.83 -6.09
N HIS A 297 -1.01 -6.51 -7.22
CA HIS A 297 -2.22 -7.33 -7.36
C HIS A 297 -2.18 -8.52 -6.40
N THR A 298 -1.03 -9.20 -6.31
CA THR A 298 -0.82 -10.33 -5.40
C THR A 298 -0.91 -9.90 -3.93
N LEU A 299 -0.36 -8.74 -3.58
CA LEU A 299 -0.46 -8.11 -2.27
C LEU A 299 -1.92 -8.01 -1.81
N ARG A 300 -2.76 -7.39 -2.64
CA ARG A 300 -4.19 -7.29 -2.36
C ARG A 300 -4.81 -8.66 -2.18
N GLN A 301 -4.52 -9.63 -3.04
CA GLN A 301 -5.08 -10.99 -2.93
C GLN A 301 -4.65 -11.68 -1.64
N GLN A 302 -3.38 -11.57 -1.23
CA GLN A 302 -2.89 -12.13 0.04
C GLN A 302 -3.62 -11.53 1.25
N VAL A 303 -3.80 -10.20 1.26
CA VAL A 303 -4.46 -9.48 2.35
C VAL A 303 -5.97 -9.80 2.39
N LEU A 304 -6.63 -9.87 1.23
CA LEU A 304 -8.07 -10.15 1.16
C LEU A 304 -8.44 -11.63 1.40
N SER A 305 -7.59 -12.57 0.99
CA SER A 305 -7.86 -14.01 1.09
C SER A 305 -7.40 -14.65 2.38
N GLY A 306 -6.63 -13.94 3.22
CA GLY A 306 -5.98 -14.52 4.41
C GLY A 306 -4.90 -15.57 4.09
N ASN A 307 -4.70 -15.90 2.80
CA ASN A 307 -3.80 -16.97 2.38
C ASN A 307 -2.43 -16.40 1.96
N VAL A 308 -1.50 -16.44 2.90
CA VAL A 308 -0.10 -15.98 2.70
C VAL A 308 0.73 -16.98 1.88
N ASN A 309 0.22 -18.20 1.64
CA ASN A 309 0.89 -19.19 0.77
C ASN A 309 0.70 -18.87 -0.73
N VAL A 310 -0.05 -17.82 -1.09
CA VAL A 310 -0.20 -17.31 -2.47
C VAL A 310 1.11 -16.65 -2.97
N GLY A 311 2.16 -16.60 -2.15
CA GLY A 311 3.42 -15.89 -2.40
C GLY A 311 4.46 -16.56 -3.28
N ASP A 312 4.16 -17.65 -4.00
CA ASP A 312 5.06 -18.08 -5.08
C ASP A 312 4.81 -17.22 -6.32
N LEU A 313 5.59 -16.15 -6.45
CA LEU A 313 5.50 -15.31 -7.63
C LEU A 313 6.13 -15.99 -8.85
N ARG A 314 6.74 -17.19 -8.79
CA ARG A 314 7.42 -17.79 -9.97
C ARG A 314 6.50 -17.89 -11.20
N PRO A 315 5.24 -18.37 -11.12
CA PRO A 315 4.33 -18.38 -12.28
C PRO A 315 3.91 -16.97 -12.71
N PHE A 316 3.62 -16.08 -11.76
CA PHE A 316 3.26 -14.68 -12.04
C PHE A 316 4.41 -13.93 -12.71
N ASN A 317 5.63 -14.08 -12.19
CA ASN A 317 6.86 -13.53 -12.73
C ASN A 317 7.16 -14.08 -14.11
N LYS A 318 6.80 -15.32 -14.46
CA LYS A 318 6.91 -15.82 -15.84
C LYS A 318 6.01 -15.02 -16.80
N VAL A 319 4.74 -14.83 -16.44
CA VAL A 319 3.78 -14.04 -17.25
C VAL A 319 4.24 -12.58 -17.35
N TYR A 320 4.61 -11.97 -16.23
CA TYR A 320 5.05 -10.58 -16.21
C TYR A 320 6.43 -10.39 -16.85
N ALA A 321 7.33 -11.36 -16.79
CA ALA A 321 8.59 -11.34 -17.54
C ALA A 321 8.36 -11.45 -19.05
N GLN A 322 7.38 -12.26 -19.48
CA GLN A 322 6.97 -12.28 -20.89
C GLN A 322 6.42 -10.93 -21.33
N LYS A 323 5.52 -10.34 -20.54
CA LYS A 323 5.00 -8.98 -20.77
C LYS A 323 6.14 -7.95 -20.80
N GLN A 324 7.10 -8.04 -19.88
CA GLN A 324 8.28 -7.16 -19.84
C GLN A 324 9.09 -7.26 -21.13
N ARG A 325 9.33 -8.49 -21.64
CA ARG A 325 10.06 -8.69 -22.91
C ARG A 325 9.32 -8.07 -24.09
N GLN A 326 7.99 -8.20 -24.13
CA GLN A 326 7.18 -7.58 -25.18
C GLN A 326 7.24 -6.05 -25.10
N VAL A 327 7.11 -5.47 -23.90
CA VAL A 327 7.27 -4.02 -23.71
C VAL A 327 8.65 -3.55 -24.14
N ALA A 328 9.72 -4.22 -23.71
CA ALA A 328 11.08 -3.86 -24.09
C ALA A 328 11.28 -3.90 -25.62
N ARG A 329 10.78 -4.96 -26.27
CA ARG A 329 10.83 -5.10 -27.73
C ARG A 329 10.08 -3.96 -28.43
N TYR A 330 8.83 -3.71 -28.08
CA TYR A 330 8.01 -2.70 -28.73
C TYR A 330 8.52 -1.29 -28.45
N THR A 331 9.03 -1.03 -27.25
CA THR A 331 9.70 0.23 -26.92
C THR A 331 10.94 0.42 -27.78
N GLY A 332 11.77 -0.61 -27.94
CA GLY A 332 12.93 -0.56 -28.83
C GLY A 332 12.55 -0.32 -30.29
N GLU A 333 11.49 -0.96 -30.79
CA GLU A 333 10.97 -0.75 -32.16
C GLU A 333 10.35 0.66 -32.34
N TYR A 334 9.78 1.23 -31.30
CA TYR A 334 9.27 2.59 -31.31
C TYR A 334 10.39 3.64 -31.31
N THR A 335 11.40 3.48 -30.44
CA THR A 335 12.49 4.44 -30.32
C THR A 335 13.43 4.48 -31.53
N ASN A 336 13.55 3.38 -32.28
CA ASN A 336 14.30 3.36 -33.56
C ASN A 336 13.45 3.66 -34.79
N GLY A 337 12.19 4.11 -34.61
CA GLY A 337 11.32 4.54 -35.71
C GLY A 337 10.69 3.41 -36.54
N ARG A 338 10.89 2.14 -36.18
CA ARG A 338 10.25 0.99 -36.86
C ARG A 338 8.75 0.85 -36.55
N ARG A 339 8.26 1.52 -35.51
CA ARG A 339 6.84 1.64 -35.20
C ARG A 339 6.43 3.09 -35.05
N THR A 340 5.25 3.42 -35.57
CA THR A 340 4.59 4.68 -35.24
C THR A 340 4.12 4.68 -33.78
N LEU A 341 3.81 5.86 -33.26
CA LEU A 341 3.24 6.03 -31.92
C LEU A 341 1.92 5.25 -31.75
N GLU A 342 1.07 5.26 -32.78
CA GLU A 342 -0.20 4.52 -32.77
C GLU A 342 0.06 3.01 -32.73
N GLN A 343 0.92 2.49 -33.63
CA GLN A 343 1.30 1.07 -33.67
C GLN A 343 1.92 0.59 -32.35
N PHE A 344 2.69 1.44 -31.68
CA PHE A 344 3.24 1.15 -30.35
C PHE A 344 2.14 1.00 -29.30
N LEU A 345 1.21 1.95 -29.22
CA LEU A 345 0.09 1.90 -28.28
C LEU A 345 -0.84 0.71 -28.54
N GLU A 346 -1.09 0.39 -29.81
CA GLU A 346 -1.84 -0.81 -30.21
C GLU A 346 -1.17 -2.09 -29.75
N ALA A 347 0.14 -2.23 -29.98
CA ALA A 347 0.89 -3.42 -29.59
C ALA A 347 0.85 -3.65 -28.07
N LEU A 348 0.78 -2.56 -27.29
CA LEU A 348 0.75 -2.60 -25.83
C LEU A 348 -0.65 -2.74 -25.22
N MET A 349 -1.71 -2.58 -26.00
CA MET A 349 -3.08 -2.64 -25.50
C MET A 349 -3.40 -3.98 -24.80
N TYR A 350 -2.78 -5.08 -25.25
CA TYR A 350 -2.94 -6.44 -24.71
C TYR A 350 -2.10 -6.74 -23.46
N ILE A 351 -1.18 -5.84 -23.10
CA ILE A 351 -0.36 -5.98 -21.90
C ILE A 351 -1.10 -5.40 -20.69
N THR A 352 -1.94 -4.40 -20.92
CA THR A 352 -2.79 -3.74 -19.91
C THR A 352 -3.71 -4.75 -19.22
N PRO A 353 -3.88 -4.70 -17.89
CA PRO A 353 -4.78 -5.60 -17.18
C PRO A 353 -6.22 -5.37 -17.65
N GLU A 354 -6.95 -6.44 -17.97
CA GLU A 354 -8.40 -6.31 -18.11
C GLU A 354 -9.03 -6.10 -16.72
N PRO A 355 -10.11 -5.31 -16.62
CA PRO A 355 -10.84 -5.20 -15.37
C PRO A 355 -11.46 -6.57 -15.03
N ILE A 356 -11.18 -7.06 -13.82
CA ILE A 356 -11.90 -8.18 -13.20
C ILE A 356 -13.33 -7.74 -12.90
#